data_AF-A0A4Y8KYY7-F1
#
_entry.id   AF-A0A4Y8KYY7-F1
#
_cell.length_a   1.000
_cell.length_b   1.000
_cell.length_c   1.000
_cell.angle_alpha   90.00
_cell.angle_beta   90.00
_cell.angle_gamma   90.00
#
_symmetry.space_group_name_H-M   'P 1'
#
loop_
_entity.id
_entity.type
_entity.pdbx_description
1 polymer ?
#
loop_
_entity_poly.entity_id
_entity_poly.type
_entity_poly.pdbx_seq_one_letter_code
_entity_poly.pdbx_strand_id
1 'polypeptide(L)'
;MESKSSFAFLVSVNEAFGYTHEETLDSSLSLIMAMFREFNYMQIERSRYSSGEDDLKEGEEWVTITDFESGQPKRIKRVKSI
;
A
#
# COMPACT_ATOMS: atom_id res chain seq x y z
N MET A 1 11.94 0.62 -0.97
CA MET A 1 11.01 0.61 0.17
C MET A 1 11.63 1.50 1.25
N GLU A 2 11.01 2.63 1.58
CA GLU A 2 11.52 3.47 2.67
C GLU A 2 11.52 2.68 3.98
N SER A 3 12.64 2.74 4.71
CA SER A 3 12.72 2.20 6.07
C SER A 3 11.82 3.02 6.97
N LYS A 4 10.72 2.46 7.44
CA LYS A 4 9.86 3.12 8.43
C LYS A 4 10.47 2.97 9.82
N SER A 5 10.48 4.07 10.57
CA SER A 5 10.93 4.08 11.97
C SER A 5 10.06 3.16 12.83
N SER A 6 10.71 2.33 13.65
CA SER A 6 10.03 1.48 14.64
C SER A 6 9.18 2.30 15.62
N PHE A 7 9.58 3.54 15.91
CA PHE A 7 8.81 4.46 16.75
C PHE A 7 7.50 4.90 16.09
N ALA A 8 7.52 5.17 14.78
CA ALA A 8 6.31 5.54 14.05
C ALA A 8 5.29 4.39 14.00
N PHE A 9 5.77 3.15 13.95
CA PHE A 9 4.92 1.98 14.06
C PHE A 9 4.27 1.87 15.44
N LEU A 10 5.03 2.06 16.53
CA LEU A 10 4.47 2.02 17.89
C LEU A 10 3.41 3.11 18.12
N VAL A 11 3.57 4.30 17.54
CA VAL A 11 2.52 5.34 17.55
C VAL A 11 1.26 4.86 16.82
N SER A 12 1.41 4.18 15.69
CA SER A 12 0.25 3.63 14.97
C SER A 12 -0.47 2.55 15.78
N VAL A 13 0.26 1.74 16.54
CA VAL A 13 -0.30 0.73 17.44
C VAL A 13 -1.05 1.39 18.61
N ASN A 14 -0.46 2.44 19.19
CA ASN A 14 -1.07 3.27 20.22
C ASN A 14 -2.43 3.83 19.77
N GLU A 15 -2.46 4.47 18.60
CA GLU A 15 -3.67 5.03 18.01
C GLU A 15 -4.71 3.94 17.67
N ALA A 16 -4.28 2.81 17.12
CA ALA A 16 -5.17 1.73 16.71
C ALA A 16 -5.89 1.06 17.89
N PHE A 17 -5.21 0.90 19.04
CA PHE A 17 -5.81 0.33 20.24
C PHE A 17 -6.50 1.36 21.13
N GLY A 18 -6.28 2.66 20.89
CA GLY A 18 -6.75 3.72 21.78
C GLY A 18 -6.06 3.71 23.14
N TYR A 19 -4.82 3.19 23.19
CA TYR A 19 -4.02 3.09 24.40
C TYR A 19 -3.28 4.39 24.67
N THR A 20 -2.81 4.54 25.90
CA THR A 20 -1.75 5.49 26.26
C THR A 20 -0.38 4.93 25.85
N HIS A 21 0.64 5.80 25.87
CA HIS A 21 1.99 5.41 25.49
C HIS A 21 2.53 4.28 26.39
N GLU A 22 2.32 4.37 27.70
CA GLU A 22 2.76 3.34 28.65
C GLU A 22 2.05 2.01 28.41
N GLU A 23 0.73 2.02 28.21
CA GLU A 23 -0.04 0.80 27.90
C GLU A 23 0.40 0.15 26.58
N THR A 24 0.87 0.95 25.61
CA THR A 24 1.41 0.44 24.34
C THR A 24 2.75 -0.25 24.54
N LEU A 25 3.60 0.25 25.45
CA LEU A 25 4.90 -0.36 25.75
C LEU A 25 4.77 -1.60 26.66
N ASP A 26 3.75 -1.63 27.51
CA ASP A 26 3.42 -2.78 28.37
C ASP A 26 2.63 -3.88 27.62
N SER A 27 2.18 -3.59 26.40
CA SER A 27 1.49 -4.56 25.55
C SER A 27 2.37 -5.75 25.23
N SER A 28 1.76 -6.93 25.10
CA SER A 28 2.50 -8.15 24.79
C SER A 28 3.25 -8.02 23.46
N LEU A 29 4.50 -8.50 23.43
CA LEU A 29 5.30 -8.47 22.20
C LEU A 29 4.59 -9.21 21.04
N SER A 30 3.86 -10.28 21.34
CA SER A 30 3.08 -11.02 20.35
C SER A 30 1.95 -10.17 19.74
N LEU A 31 1.28 -9.32 20.53
CA LEU A 31 0.26 -8.40 20.03
C LEU A 31 0.87 -7.32 19.13
N ILE A 32 1.99 -6.73 19.55
CA ILE A 32 2.72 -5.73 18.76
C ILE A 32 3.20 -6.35 17.42
N MET A 33 3.72 -7.57 17.45
CA MET A 33 4.14 -8.31 16.26
C MET A 33 2.97 -8.64 15.32
N ALA A 34 1.81 -9.01 15.87
CA ALA A 34 0.60 -9.25 15.08
C ALA A 34 0.17 -7.99 14.33
N MET A 35 0.14 -6.84 15.02
CA MET A 35 -0.13 -5.54 14.39
C MET A 35 0.88 -5.18 13.31
N PHE A 36 2.16 -5.51 13.52
CA PHE A 36 3.20 -5.23 12.52
C PHE A 36 2.98 -6.02 11.24
N ARG A 37 2.54 -7.27 11.36
CA ARG A 37 2.18 -8.11 10.22
C ARG A 37 1.01 -7.51 9.44
N GLU A 38 -0.07 -7.15 10.11
CA GLU A 38 -1.26 -6.55 9.46
C GLU A 38 -0.95 -5.20 8.83
N PHE A 39 -0.17 -4.36 9.52
CA PHE A 39 0.29 -3.08 8.99
C PHE A 39 1.08 -3.26 7.69
N ASN A 40 2.00 -4.22 7.63
CA ASN A 40 2.75 -4.49 6.41
C ASN A 40 1.87 -5.06 5.30
N TYR A 41 0.92 -5.93 5.63
CA TYR A 41 -0.04 -6.46 4.67
C TYR A 41 -0.84 -5.31 4.01
N MET A 42 -1.43 -4.41 4.79
CA MET A 42 -2.15 -3.25 4.27
C MET A 42 -1.29 -2.35 3.38
N GLN A 43 -0.01 -2.18 3.72
CA GLN A 43 0.92 -1.38 2.92
C GLN A 43 1.23 -2.05 1.57
N ILE A 44 1.39 -3.38 1.56
CA ILE A 44 1.59 -4.17 0.34
C ILE A 44 0.34 -4.09 -0.54
N GLU A 45 -0.84 -4.32 0.04
CA GLU A 45 -2.12 -4.24 -0.68
C GLU A 45 -2.32 -2.85 -1.28
N ARG A 46 -2.11 -1.78 -0.50
CA ARG A 46 -2.16 -0.40 -1.02
C ARG A 46 -1.19 -0.18 -2.18
N SER A 47 0.00 -0.75 -2.09
CA SER A 47 0.99 -0.67 -3.17
C SER A 47 0.50 -1.38 -4.44
N ARG A 48 -0.14 -2.56 -4.32
CA ARG A 48 -0.72 -3.32 -5.44
C ARG A 48 -1.85 -2.57 -6.14
N TYR A 49 -2.77 -1.97 -5.36
CA TYR A 49 -3.82 -1.12 -5.93
C TYR A 49 -3.22 0.11 -6.63
N SER A 50 -2.17 0.71 -6.06
CA SER A 50 -1.52 1.88 -6.64
C SER A 50 -0.68 1.58 -7.89
N SER A 51 -0.13 0.36 -8.01
CA SER A 51 0.60 -0.09 -9.21
C SER A 51 -0.32 -0.48 -10.38
N GLY A 52 -1.64 -0.51 -10.16
CA GLY A 52 -2.64 -0.82 -11.18
C GLY A 52 -2.56 -2.26 -11.70
N GLU A 53 -1.95 -3.16 -10.93
CA GLU A 53 -1.81 -4.58 -11.32
C GLU A 53 -3.16 -5.32 -11.28
N ASP A 54 -4.08 -4.94 -10.38
CA ASP A 54 -5.41 -5.56 -10.23
C ASP A 54 -6.52 -4.92 -11.09
N ASP A 55 -6.16 -3.95 -11.93
CA ASP A 55 -7.13 -3.02 -12.51
C ASP A 55 -7.46 -3.32 -13.98
N LEU A 56 -6.93 -4.42 -14.53
CA LEU A 56 -7.25 -4.90 -15.88
C LEU A 56 -8.41 -5.90 -15.81
N LYS A 57 -9.54 -5.56 -16.41
CA LYS A 57 -10.62 -6.53 -16.66
C LYS A 57 -10.22 -7.51 -17.77
N GLU A 58 -10.90 -8.65 -17.83
CA GLU A 58 -10.69 -9.62 -18.92
C GLU A 58 -10.89 -8.93 -20.29
N GLY A 59 -9.82 -8.87 -21.09
CA GLY A 59 -9.79 -8.16 -22.38
C GLY A 59 -9.14 -6.77 -22.37
N GLU A 60 -8.68 -6.29 -21.21
CA GLU A 60 -7.91 -5.05 -21.08
C GLU A 60 -6.40 -5.34 -20.99
N GLU A 61 -5.59 -4.51 -21.65
CA GLU A 61 -4.12 -4.58 -21.61
C GLU A 61 -3.54 -3.20 -21.31
N TRP A 62 -2.56 -3.14 -20.40
CA TRP A 62 -1.79 -1.91 -20.18
C TRP A 62 -0.84 -1.68 -21.35
N VAL A 63 -0.98 -0.55 -22.05
CA VAL A 63 -0.08 -0.17 -23.14
C VAL A 63 0.53 1.19 -22.84
N THR A 64 1.83 1.32 -23.11
CA THR A 64 2.53 2.61 -23.04
C THR A 64 2.39 3.30 -24.40
N ILE A 65 1.78 4.48 -24.41
CA ILE A 65 1.73 5.35 -25.59
C ILE A 65 2.52 6.63 -25.31
N THR A 66 3.01 7.27 -26.37
CA THR A 66 3.56 8.61 -26.26
C THR A 66 2.39 9.59 -26.24
N ASP A 67 2.27 10.36 -25.17
CA ASP A 67 1.25 11.39 -25.06
C ASP A 67 1.51 12.50 -26.09
N PHE A 68 0.53 12.82 -26.92
CA PHE A 68 0.71 13.71 -28.06
C PHE A 68 0.96 15.17 -27.63
N GLU A 69 0.39 15.59 -26.50
CA GLU A 69 0.55 16.95 -25.98
C GLU A 69 1.89 17.15 -25.25
N SER A 70 2.27 16.21 -24.39
CA SER A 70 3.49 16.33 -23.57
C SER A 70 4.74 15.68 -24.17
N GLY A 71 4.58 14.79 -25.15
CA GLY A 71 5.67 13.99 -25.72
C GLY A 71 6.24 12.94 -24.76
N GLN A 72 5.67 12.80 -23.56
CA GLN A 72 6.16 11.86 -22.54
C GLN A 72 5.43 10.51 -22.63
N PRO A 73 6.09 9.40 -22.25
CA PRO A 73 5.45 8.11 -22.19
C PRO A 73 4.37 8.09 -21.09
N LYS A 74 3.16 7.65 -21.45
CA LYS A 74 2.01 7.51 -20.56
C LYS A 74 1.41 6.12 -20.68
N ARG A 75 1.17 5.45 -19.55
CA ARG A 75 0.46 4.16 -19.51
C ARG A 75 -1.05 4.40 -19.59
N ILE A 76 -1.71 3.69 -20.49
CA ILE A 76 -3.17 3.69 -20.64
C ILE A 76 -3.72 2.25 -20.67
N LYS A 77 -4.98 2.07 -20.28
CA LYS A 77 -5.70 0.80 -20.46
C LYS A 77 -6.24 0.75 -21.89
N ARG A 78 -5.80 -0.23 -22.67
CA ARG A 78 -6.35 -0.52 -23.99
C ARG A 78 -7.40 -1.62 -23.83
N VAL A 79 -8.64 -1.32 -24.21
CA VAL A 79 -9.72 -2.31 -24.30
C VAL A 79 -9.66 -2.94 -25.69
N LYS A 80 -9.69 -4.27 -25.80
CA LYS A 80 -9.87 -4.93 -27.11
C LYS A 80 -11.26 -4.57 -27.66
N SER A 81 -11.31 -3.90 -28.81
CA SER A 81 -12.56 -3.79 -29.57
C SER A 81 -12.92 -5.18 -30.10
N ILE A 82 -14.19 -5.57 -29.92
CA ILE A 82 -14.83 -6.67 -30.64
C ILE A 82 -14.83 -6.36 -32.14
#